data_AF-A0A2V9JJG8-F1
#
_entry.id   AF-A0A2V9JJG8-F1
#
_cell.length_a   1.000
_cell.length_b   1.000
_cell.length_c   1.000
_cell.angle_alpha   90.00
_cell.angle_beta   90.00
_cell.angle_gamma   90.00
#
_symmetry.space_group_name_H-M   'P 1'
#
loop_
_entity.id
_entity.type
_entity.pdbx_description
1 polymer ?
#
loop_
_entity_poly.entity_id
_entity_poly.type
_entity_poly.pdbx_seq_one_letter_code
_entity_poly.pdbx_strand_id
1 'polypeptide(L)'
;MQEKDWKAALGSRRVLEGANLALYTAVVVAIVVVINVAVNRYFDRHWDLTPTKKYSLSPQSEKLLKALNRDVTIYVFDRERGRRQRDVTGMYLAASRRVTVRFVDPDRDPGLARKYGVRREGTTVVEAGDRHFEAQGEGEEGITNALVRVLKGQKSVYFVQGHGEHDLDSPDGTGYERLKKQLENENFQVKTVVLLQKMEIPPDCSLLVVAGPRQDYLAQEVDTIRKYASKGGRVMFMLDPAMELPNFDKLLADWNVSDQNDLVIDVNPVAQIFGTRPEMPLIIKYGTSPIVQPLARVATLFPLTRSFSIGKDSKPGVFAESLCETSAESYGVADFNRKMKEVNFRPGRDFKGPLSVALSGTVTGGGEKKTEGRFVVLGTSEIAANVYLGFQGNRDLIMNMFNWLVAEEDMISIRPRPPESQRLNINARQMRQVFYLGVIGLPLLIVAAGAGVWWRRR
;
A
#
# COMPACT_ATOMS: atom_id res chain seq x y z
N MET A 1 -18.88 98.07 24.07
CA MET A 1 -19.03 96.84 24.88
C MET A 1 -19.78 95.85 24.01
N GLN A 2 -19.06 94.99 23.26
CA GLN A 2 -18.82 93.57 23.58
C GLN A 2 -20.16 92.83 23.75
N GLU A 3 -20.62 92.02 22.80
CA GLU A 3 -20.07 90.67 22.56
C GLU A 3 -20.48 90.16 21.16
N LYS A 4 -19.51 90.09 20.25
CA LYS A 4 -19.58 89.33 18.99
C LYS A 4 -18.73 88.07 19.23
N ASP A 5 -19.14 86.95 18.63
CA ASP A 5 -18.34 85.72 18.45
C ASP A 5 -18.18 84.72 19.62
N TRP A 6 -19.24 83.98 19.96
CA TRP A 6 -19.06 82.69 20.67
C TRP A 6 -19.74 81.47 20.03
N LYS A 7 -20.61 81.64 19.02
CA LYS A 7 -21.36 80.52 18.42
C LYS A 7 -20.72 79.83 17.20
N ALA A 8 -19.53 80.26 16.75
CA ALA A 8 -18.86 79.66 15.58
C ALA A 8 -17.72 78.68 15.88
N ALA A 9 -17.24 78.57 17.13
CA ALA A 9 -16.02 77.81 17.44
C ALA A 9 -16.24 76.34 17.89
N LEU A 10 -17.46 75.95 18.24
CA LEU A 10 -17.76 74.59 18.76
C LEU A 10 -18.26 73.60 17.68
N GLY A 11 -18.68 74.10 16.51
CA GLY A 11 -19.14 73.27 15.39
C GLY A 11 -18.03 72.76 14.49
N SER A 12 -16.97 73.54 14.25
CA SER A 12 -15.94 73.16 13.25
C SER A 12 -15.03 72.05 13.75
N ARG A 13 -14.64 72.03 15.03
CA ARG A 13 -13.76 70.98 15.59
C ARG A 13 -14.41 69.59 15.63
N ARG A 14 -15.69 69.49 16.00
CA ARG A 14 -16.41 68.19 16.00
C ARG A 14 -16.64 67.65 14.59
N VAL A 15 -16.87 68.53 13.62
CA VAL A 15 -17.00 68.15 12.20
C VAL A 15 -15.64 67.74 11.62
N LEU A 16 -14.56 68.43 11.97
CA LEU A 16 -13.19 68.07 11.58
C LEU A 16 -12.73 66.74 12.21
N GLU A 17 -13.09 66.47 13.47
CA GLU A 17 -12.79 65.19 14.12
C GLU A 17 -13.57 64.02 13.51
N GLY A 18 -14.84 64.22 13.14
CA GLY A 18 -15.64 63.22 12.43
C GLY A 18 -15.14 62.96 11.00
N ALA A 19 -14.71 64.02 10.30
CA ALA A 19 -14.10 63.90 8.98
C ALA A 19 -12.76 63.17 9.02
N ASN A 20 -11.92 63.44 10.02
CA ASN A 20 -10.66 62.72 10.21
C ASN A 20 -10.90 61.24 10.53
N LEU A 21 -11.88 60.91 11.39
CA LEU A 21 -12.24 59.51 11.67
C LEU A 21 -12.70 58.79 10.40
N ALA A 22 -13.59 59.42 9.61
CA ALA A 22 -14.06 58.88 8.35
C ALA A 22 -12.91 58.66 7.35
N LEU A 23 -11.99 59.62 7.25
CA LEU A 23 -10.80 59.53 6.39
C LEU A 23 -9.87 58.38 6.83
N TYR A 24 -9.56 58.28 8.13
CA TYR A 24 -8.75 57.18 8.64
C TYR A 24 -9.42 55.82 8.41
N THR A 25 -10.74 55.73 8.60
CA THR A 25 -11.49 54.49 8.36
C THR A 25 -11.44 54.12 6.86
N ALA A 26 -11.63 55.09 5.97
CA ALA A 26 -11.54 54.89 4.53
C ALA A 26 -10.12 54.46 4.09
N VAL A 27 -9.07 55.05 4.65
CA VAL A 27 -7.69 54.68 4.39
C VAL A 27 -7.40 53.26 4.86
N VAL A 28 -7.85 52.88 6.06
CA VAL A 28 -7.69 51.50 6.57
C VAL A 28 -8.42 50.50 5.68
N VAL A 29 -9.66 50.78 5.28
CA VAL A 29 -10.42 49.93 4.34
C VAL A 29 -9.70 49.81 3.00
N ALA A 30 -9.19 50.92 2.46
CA ALA A 30 -8.44 50.93 1.21
C ALA A 30 -7.16 50.09 1.32
N ILE A 31 -6.41 50.20 2.42
CA ILE A 31 -5.22 49.37 2.68
C ILE A 31 -5.62 47.89 2.75
N VAL A 32 -6.69 47.54 3.47
CA VAL A 32 -7.18 46.16 3.56
C VAL A 32 -7.58 45.62 2.20
N VAL A 33 -8.25 46.42 1.36
CA VAL A 33 -8.62 46.03 -0.01
C VAL A 33 -7.39 45.83 -0.87
N VAL A 34 -6.40 46.74 -0.82
CA VAL A 34 -5.15 46.63 -1.57
C VAL A 34 -4.35 45.40 -1.14
N ILE A 35 -4.24 45.15 0.17
CA ILE A 35 -3.58 43.94 0.70
C ILE A 35 -4.33 42.69 0.24
N ASN A 36 -5.65 42.67 0.31
CA ASN A 36 -6.45 41.52 -0.09
C ASN A 36 -6.28 41.23 -1.61
N VAL A 37 -6.35 42.26 -2.45
CA VAL A 37 -6.10 42.15 -3.89
C VAL A 37 -4.66 41.73 -4.18
N ALA A 38 -3.68 42.28 -3.47
CA ALA A 38 -2.26 41.95 -3.67
C ALA A 38 -1.95 40.50 -3.26
N VAL A 39 -2.47 40.04 -2.12
CA VAL A 39 -2.35 38.66 -1.65
C VAL A 39 -2.98 37.70 -2.65
N ASN A 40 -4.21 38.01 -3.11
CA ASN A 40 -4.94 37.13 -4.02
C ASN A 40 -4.38 37.11 -5.46
N ARG A 41 -3.66 38.17 -5.88
CA ARG A 41 -3.12 38.30 -7.24
C ARG A 41 -1.64 37.94 -7.39
N TYR A 42 -0.83 38.09 -6.34
CA TYR A 42 0.62 37.91 -6.42
C TYR A 42 1.18 36.78 -5.54
N PHE A 43 0.42 36.28 -4.55
CA PHE A 43 0.87 35.20 -3.68
C PHE A 43 0.09 33.91 -3.95
N ASP A 44 0.48 33.15 -4.99
CA ASP A 44 0.00 31.78 -5.25
C ASP A 44 0.41 30.75 -4.17
N ARG A 45 1.02 31.22 -3.07
CA ARG A 45 1.60 30.39 -2.03
C ARG A 45 0.69 30.37 -0.81
N HIS A 46 -0.20 29.40 -0.81
CA HIS A 46 -1.11 29.11 0.31
C HIS A 46 -0.29 28.60 1.49
N TRP A 47 -0.18 29.38 2.55
CA TRP A 47 0.37 28.91 3.83
C TRP A 47 -0.75 28.31 4.66
N ASP A 48 -0.73 26.99 4.77
CA ASP A 48 -1.63 26.27 5.66
C ASP A 48 -1.16 26.45 7.11
N LEU A 49 -1.73 27.45 7.78
CA LEU A 49 -1.52 27.74 9.20
C LEU A 49 -2.35 26.82 10.10
N THR A 50 -3.09 25.85 9.55
CA THR A 50 -3.80 24.89 10.39
C THR A 50 -2.80 23.97 11.10
N PRO A 51 -2.99 23.69 12.41
CA PRO A 51 -2.07 22.84 13.17
C PRO A 51 -1.84 21.45 12.54
N THR A 52 -2.85 20.94 11.83
CA THR A 52 -2.85 19.61 11.21
C THR A 52 -2.51 19.61 9.72
N LYS A 53 -2.21 20.78 9.13
CA LYS A 53 -1.90 20.92 7.71
C LYS A 53 -2.99 20.27 6.82
N LYS A 54 -4.26 20.54 7.14
CA LYS A 54 -5.44 19.88 6.53
C LYS A 54 -5.67 20.29 5.06
N TYR A 55 -5.12 21.43 4.65
CA TYR A 55 -5.22 21.99 3.30
C TYR A 55 -3.90 21.91 2.54
N SER A 56 -3.01 21.01 2.95
CA SER A 56 -1.76 20.74 2.25
C SER A 56 -1.53 19.24 2.11
N LEU A 57 -0.97 18.87 0.97
CA LEU A 57 -0.63 17.47 0.67
C LEU A 57 0.39 16.94 1.68
N SER A 58 0.43 15.61 1.80
CA SER A 58 1.52 14.97 2.51
C SER A 58 2.87 15.29 1.86
N PRO A 59 3.96 15.36 2.64
CA PRO A 59 5.31 15.51 2.08
C PRO A 59 5.65 14.44 1.03
N GLN A 60 5.03 13.27 1.16
CA GLN A 60 5.19 12.13 0.26
C GLN A 60 4.49 12.37 -1.08
N SER A 61 3.21 12.78 -1.06
CA SER A 61 2.49 13.20 -2.26
C SER A 61 3.16 14.40 -2.94
N GLU A 62 3.63 15.39 -2.17
CA GLU A 62 4.34 16.56 -2.72
C GLU A 62 5.66 16.15 -3.40
N LYS A 63 6.43 15.23 -2.80
CA LYS A 63 7.65 14.68 -3.39
C LYS A 63 7.34 13.92 -4.69
N LEU A 64 6.29 13.10 -4.71
CA LEU A 64 5.86 12.38 -5.90
C LEU A 64 5.45 13.34 -7.02
N LEU A 65 4.69 14.38 -6.70
CA LEU A 65 4.22 15.38 -7.66
C LEU A 65 5.35 16.25 -8.23
N LYS A 66 6.37 16.57 -7.42
CA LYS A 66 7.57 17.26 -7.89
C LYS A 66 8.43 16.38 -8.81
N ALA A 67 8.42 15.07 -8.59
CA ALA A 67 9.17 14.10 -9.39
C ALA A 67 8.44 13.66 -10.68
N LEU A 68 7.22 14.15 -10.93
CA LEU A 68 6.45 13.81 -12.13
C LEU A 68 7.23 14.16 -13.40
N ASN A 69 7.46 13.17 -14.26
CA ASN A 69 8.13 13.32 -15.56
C ASN A 69 7.18 13.29 -16.77
N ARG A 70 5.88 13.05 -16.54
CA ARG A 70 4.84 12.90 -17.55
C ARG A 70 3.54 13.55 -17.07
N ASP A 71 2.67 13.89 -18.00
CA ASP A 71 1.38 14.51 -17.69
C ASP A 71 0.38 13.48 -17.17
N VAL A 72 -0.41 13.89 -16.19
CA VAL A 72 -1.38 13.05 -15.47
C VAL A 72 -2.73 13.75 -15.48
N THR A 73 -3.79 13.02 -15.84
CA THR A 73 -5.17 13.50 -15.75
C THR A 73 -5.92 12.74 -14.66
N ILE A 74 -6.54 13.46 -13.73
CA ILE A 74 -7.42 12.92 -12.70
C ILE A 74 -8.86 13.20 -13.12
N TYR A 75 -9.60 12.16 -13.50
CA TYR A 75 -11.03 12.23 -13.78
C TYR A 75 -11.82 11.96 -12.51
N VAL A 76 -12.76 12.84 -12.17
CA VAL A 76 -13.70 12.66 -11.07
C VAL A 76 -15.09 12.51 -11.67
N PHE A 77 -15.65 11.29 -11.58
CA PHE A 77 -16.97 10.96 -12.09
C PHE A 77 -18.03 11.18 -11.01
N ASP A 78 -18.66 12.34 -11.03
CA ASP A 78 -19.59 12.76 -9.98
C ASP A 78 -20.63 13.74 -10.53
N ARG A 79 -21.91 13.51 -10.19
CA ARG A 79 -23.03 14.41 -10.52
C ARG A 79 -23.04 15.63 -9.59
N GLU A 80 -22.79 15.41 -8.29
CA GLU A 80 -22.84 16.41 -7.24
C GLU A 80 -21.45 16.64 -6.64
N ARG A 81 -20.59 17.33 -7.40
CA ARG A 81 -19.19 17.65 -7.05
C ARG A 81 -18.93 17.68 -5.52
N GLY A 82 -18.52 16.56 -4.92
CA GLY A 82 -18.26 16.48 -3.49
C GLY A 82 -17.26 17.56 -3.06
N ARG A 83 -17.59 18.41 -2.07
CA ARG A 83 -16.72 19.54 -1.67
C ARG A 83 -15.34 19.03 -1.24
N ARG A 84 -15.29 17.92 -0.52
CA ARG A 84 -14.06 17.28 -0.04
C ARG A 84 -13.16 16.76 -1.17
N GLN A 85 -13.73 16.11 -2.16
CA GLN A 85 -12.99 15.53 -3.29
C GLN A 85 -12.44 16.62 -4.21
N ARG A 86 -13.19 17.72 -4.37
CA ARG A 86 -12.70 18.95 -5.02
C ARG A 86 -11.52 19.57 -4.29
N ASP A 87 -11.59 19.67 -2.97
CA ASP A 87 -10.51 20.26 -2.18
C ASP A 87 -9.23 19.44 -2.36
N VAL A 88 -9.31 18.10 -2.24
CA VAL A 88 -8.13 17.23 -2.40
C VAL A 88 -7.59 17.31 -3.82
N THR A 89 -8.41 17.09 -4.85
CA THR A 89 -7.94 17.14 -6.25
C THR A 89 -7.42 18.52 -6.65
N GLY A 90 -7.98 19.59 -6.10
CA GLY A 90 -7.48 20.96 -6.25
C GLY A 90 -6.07 21.14 -5.70
N MET A 91 -5.73 20.47 -4.58
CA MET A 91 -4.36 20.50 -4.05
C MET A 91 -3.36 19.83 -5.00
N TYR A 92 -3.75 18.75 -5.69
CA TYR A 92 -2.90 18.09 -6.69
C TYR A 92 -2.66 18.99 -7.91
N LEU A 93 -3.71 19.66 -8.38
CA LEU A 93 -3.63 20.64 -9.48
C LEU A 93 -2.70 21.81 -9.13
N ALA A 94 -2.78 22.32 -7.89
CA ALA A 94 -1.94 23.42 -7.42
C ALA A 94 -0.47 22.99 -7.20
N ALA A 95 -0.23 21.74 -6.81
CA ALA A 95 1.09 21.23 -6.48
C ALA A 95 1.97 20.90 -7.69
N SER A 96 1.39 20.60 -8.86
CA SER A 96 2.16 20.31 -10.07
C SER A 96 1.45 20.75 -11.35
N ARG A 97 2.17 21.45 -12.23
CA ARG A 97 1.68 21.88 -13.55
C ARG A 97 1.41 20.72 -14.52
N ARG A 98 1.91 19.51 -14.20
CA ARG A 98 1.73 18.29 -15.00
C ARG A 98 0.46 17.53 -14.63
N VAL A 99 -0.29 17.98 -13.61
CA VAL A 99 -1.55 17.37 -13.21
C VAL A 99 -2.70 18.19 -13.78
N THR A 100 -3.64 17.52 -14.45
CA THR A 100 -4.92 18.08 -14.89
C THR A 100 -6.05 17.38 -14.15
N VAL A 101 -7.05 18.14 -13.68
CA VAL A 101 -8.24 17.56 -13.03
C VAL A 101 -9.45 17.83 -13.91
N ARG A 102 -10.23 16.78 -14.22
CA ARG A 102 -11.46 16.86 -15.03
C ARG A 102 -12.63 16.30 -14.25
N PHE A 103 -13.64 17.13 -14.01
CA PHE A 103 -14.91 16.68 -13.45
C PHE A 103 -15.83 16.26 -14.59
N VAL A 104 -16.27 15.01 -14.56
CA VAL A 104 -17.10 14.41 -15.60
C VAL A 104 -18.41 13.97 -14.99
N ASP A 105 -19.51 14.38 -15.60
CA ASP A 105 -20.84 13.87 -15.27
C ASP A 105 -21.07 12.58 -16.07
N PRO A 106 -21.17 11.39 -15.42
CA PRO A 106 -21.27 10.12 -16.10
C PRO A 106 -22.56 9.96 -16.93
N ASP A 107 -23.61 10.76 -16.66
CA ASP A 107 -24.83 10.75 -17.48
C ASP A 107 -24.71 11.59 -18.75
N ARG A 108 -23.96 12.69 -18.66
CA ARG A 108 -23.72 13.58 -19.81
C ARG A 108 -22.68 13.01 -20.76
N ASP A 109 -21.70 12.27 -20.24
CA ASP A 109 -20.67 11.59 -21.03
C ASP A 109 -20.60 10.08 -20.69
N PRO A 110 -21.61 9.30 -21.11
CA PRO A 110 -21.64 7.87 -20.84
C PRO A 110 -20.55 7.11 -21.62
N GLY A 111 -20.03 7.69 -22.71
CA GLY A 111 -18.94 7.10 -23.50
C GLY A 111 -17.64 7.05 -22.70
N LEU A 112 -17.29 8.16 -22.05
CA LEU A 112 -16.11 8.23 -21.20
C LEU A 112 -16.26 7.39 -19.93
N ALA A 113 -17.45 7.39 -19.30
CA ALA A 113 -17.73 6.54 -18.14
C ALA A 113 -17.59 5.05 -18.47
N ARG A 114 -18.06 4.61 -19.64
CA ARG A 114 -17.89 3.22 -20.12
C ARG A 114 -16.44 2.89 -20.43
N LYS A 115 -15.67 3.81 -21.03
CA LYS A 115 -14.24 3.62 -21.33
C LYS A 115 -13.44 3.24 -20.08
N TYR A 116 -13.71 3.91 -18.95
CA TYR A 116 -13.00 3.67 -17.69
C TYR A 116 -13.74 2.71 -16.75
N GLY A 117 -14.80 2.03 -17.21
CA GLY A 117 -15.52 1.04 -16.41
C GLY A 117 -16.21 1.60 -15.17
N VAL A 118 -16.56 2.89 -15.16
CA VAL A 118 -17.16 3.57 -14.00
C VAL A 118 -18.57 3.03 -13.76
N ARG A 119 -18.76 2.36 -12.61
CA ARG A 119 -20.04 1.76 -12.20
C ARG A 119 -20.76 2.52 -11.09
N ARG A 120 -20.06 3.43 -10.41
CA ARG A 120 -20.53 4.14 -9.22
C ARG A 120 -20.20 5.63 -9.34
N GLU A 121 -21.07 6.48 -8.81
CA GLU A 121 -20.77 7.89 -8.61
C GLU A 121 -19.68 8.07 -7.54
N GLY A 122 -18.93 9.17 -7.62
CA GLY A 122 -17.78 9.47 -6.75
C GLY A 122 -16.47 8.78 -7.18
N THR A 123 -16.50 7.99 -8.25
CA THR A 123 -15.33 7.26 -8.75
C THR A 123 -14.27 8.23 -9.28
N THR A 124 -13.03 8.10 -8.79
CA THR A 124 -11.88 8.86 -9.32
C THR A 124 -10.96 7.94 -10.10
N VAL A 125 -10.61 8.35 -11.32
CA VAL A 125 -9.68 7.62 -12.18
C VAL A 125 -8.47 8.50 -12.47
N VAL A 126 -7.27 7.98 -12.21
CA VAL A 126 -6.01 8.65 -12.55
C VAL A 126 -5.49 8.04 -13.86
N GLU A 127 -5.14 8.88 -14.83
CA GLU A 127 -4.64 8.51 -16.16
C GLU A 127 -3.28 9.16 -16.41
N ALA A 128 -2.33 8.44 -17.01
CA ALA A 128 -1.10 9.03 -17.57
C ALA A 128 -0.63 8.24 -18.79
N GLY A 129 -0.67 8.89 -19.95
CA GLY A 129 -0.51 8.23 -21.26
C GLY A 129 -1.64 7.24 -21.47
N ASP A 130 -1.32 6.00 -21.86
CA ASP A 130 -2.31 4.95 -22.15
C ASP A 130 -2.79 4.19 -20.90
N ARG A 131 -2.26 4.51 -19.71
CA ARG A 131 -2.54 3.78 -18.47
C ARG A 131 -3.48 4.56 -17.57
N HIS A 132 -4.43 3.87 -16.95
CA HIS A 132 -5.35 4.45 -15.98
C HIS A 132 -5.62 3.49 -14.81
N PHE A 133 -5.84 4.04 -13.62
CA PHE A 133 -6.26 3.29 -12.42
C PHE A 133 -7.34 4.04 -11.65
N GLU A 134 -8.32 3.29 -11.15
CA GLU A 134 -9.31 3.79 -10.21
C GLU A 134 -8.68 3.98 -8.82
N ALA A 135 -8.94 5.13 -8.20
CA ALA A 135 -8.55 5.43 -6.83
C ALA A 135 -9.48 4.73 -5.84
N GLN A 136 -8.91 4.03 -4.86
CA GLN A 136 -9.69 3.46 -3.76
C GLN A 136 -10.05 4.57 -2.77
N GLY A 137 -11.26 5.11 -2.93
CA GLY A 137 -11.81 6.19 -2.11
C GLY A 137 -11.51 7.60 -2.63
N GLU A 138 -12.16 8.61 -2.02
CA GLU A 138 -12.15 10.00 -2.47
C GLU A 138 -11.03 10.86 -1.84
N GLY A 139 -10.22 10.26 -0.97
CA GLY A 139 -9.17 10.95 -0.19
C GLY A 139 -7.82 11.02 -0.89
N GLU A 140 -6.87 11.76 -0.29
CA GLU A 140 -5.49 11.87 -0.79
C GLU A 140 -4.87 10.48 -1.00
N GLU A 141 -5.04 9.56 -0.04
CA GLU A 141 -4.49 8.20 -0.09
C GLU A 141 -4.86 7.44 -1.37
N GLY A 142 -6.16 7.38 -1.69
CA GLY A 142 -6.64 6.69 -2.89
C GLY A 142 -6.05 7.28 -4.16
N ILE A 143 -5.99 8.61 -4.24
CA ILE A 143 -5.48 9.35 -5.39
C ILE A 143 -3.95 9.18 -5.51
N THR A 144 -3.18 9.28 -4.42
CA THR A 144 -1.72 9.09 -4.49
C THR A 144 -1.38 7.67 -4.86
N ASN A 145 -2.08 6.68 -4.31
CA ASN A 145 -1.84 5.27 -4.61
C ASN A 145 -2.16 4.96 -6.08
N ALA A 146 -3.28 5.44 -6.60
CA ALA A 146 -3.59 5.33 -8.02
C ALA A 146 -2.52 6.02 -8.88
N LEU A 147 -2.08 7.21 -8.49
CA LEU A 147 -1.01 7.94 -9.17
C LEU A 147 0.31 7.14 -9.21
N VAL A 148 0.72 6.54 -8.08
CA VAL A 148 1.92 5.69 -8.04
C VAL A 148 1.79 4.51 -8.99
N ARG A 149 0.62 3.84 -9.03
CA ARG A 149 0.34 2.71 -9.93
C ARG A 149 0.41 3.12 -11.40
N VAL A 150 -0.23 4.24 -11.74
CA VAL A 150 -0.18 4.81 -13.08
C VAL A 150 1.27 5.13 -13.46
N LEU A 151 2.08 5.70 -12.57
CA LEU A 151 3.44 6.11 -12.90
C LEU A 151 4.39 4.92 -13.03
N LYS A 152 4.46 4.03 -12.04
CA LYS A 152 5.46 2.93 -12.02
C LYS A 152 5.28 1.91 -13.14
N GLY A 153 4.06 1.74 -13.65
CA GLY A 153 3.78 0.75 -14.71
C GLY A 153 3.62 -0.66 -14.19
N GLN A 154 3.31 -1.57 -15.11
CA GLN A 154 3.12 -2.99 -14.79
C GLN A 154 4.46 -3.63 -14.47
N LYS A 155 4.47 -4.45 -13.42
CA LYS A 155 5.63 -5.27 -13.07
C LYS A 155 5.47 -6.63 -13.76
N SER A 156 6.49 -7.08 -14.49
CA SER A 156 6.45 -8.38 -15.16
C SER A 156 6.73 -9.50 -14.17
N VAL A 157 5.81 -10.46 -14.07
CA VAL A 157 6.01 -11.70 -13.33
C VAL A 157 6.15 -12.83 -14.34
N TYR A 158 7.27 -13.55 -14.28
CA TYR A 158 7.57 -14.64 -15.20
C TYR A 158 7.39 -15.99 -14.51
N PHE A 159 6.52 -16.82 -15.06
CA PHE A 159 6.39 -18.23 -14.67
C PHE A 159 7.31 -19.07 -15.53
N VAL A 160 8.13 -19.90 -14.90
CA VAL A 160 8.97 -20.84 -15.63
C VAL A 160 8.12 -21.99 -16.17
N GLN A 161 8.43 -22.40 -17.39
CA GLN A 161 7.80 -23.51 -18.10
C GLN A 161 8.88 -24.42 -18.68
N GLY A 162 8.56 -25.70 -18.85
CA GLY A 162 9.41 -26.68 -19.53
C GLY A 162 9.69 -27.97 -18.74
N HIS A 163 9.36 -28.00 -17.44
CA HIS A 163 9.56 -29.16 -16.56
C HIS A 163 8.24 -29.70 -15.98
N GLY A 164 7.11 -29.37 -16.60
CA GLY A 164 5.78 -29.86 -16.21
C GLY A 164 5.07 -28.99 -15.16
N GLU A 165 5.48 -27.74 -15.03
CA GLU A 165 4.82 -26.72 -14.21
C GLU A 165 3.35 -26.52 -14.61
N HIS A 166 2.57 -25.89 -13.72
CA HIS A 166 1.17 -25.60 -14.00
C HIS A 166 1.02 -24.63 -15.18
N ASP A 167 0.01 -24.91 -16.02
CA ASP A 167 -0.35 -24.07 -17.15
C ASP A 167 -1.18 -22.86 -16.68
N LEU A 168 -0.71 -21.66 -17.03
CA LEU A 168 -1.33 -20.39 -16.71
C LEU A 168 -2.65 -20.14 -17.44
N ASP A 169 -2.89 -20.82 -18.55
CA ASP A 169 -4.08 -20.64 -19.38
C ASP A 169 -5.09 -21.79 -19.24
N SER A 170 -4.75 -22.84 -18.48
CA SER A 170 -5.65 -23.96 -18.24
C SER A 170 -6.78 -23.60 -17.24
N PRO A 171 -8.06 -23.82 -17.62
CA PRO A 171 -9.21 -23.65 -16.72
C PRO A 171 -9.44 -24.85 -15.79
N ASP A 172 -8.67 -25.92 -15.95
CA ASP A 172 -8.84 -27.16 -15.17
C ASP A 172 -8.54 -26.93 -13.69
N GLY A 173 -8.97 -27.86 -12.82
CA GLY A 173 -8.78 -27.73 -11.37
C GLY A 173 -7.33 -27.52 -10.92
N THR A 174 -6.38 -28.11 -11.65
CA THR A 174 -4.93 -27.95 -11.43
C THR A 174 -4.35 -26.72 -12.14
N GLY A 175 -5.04 -26.15 -13.14
CA GLY A 175 -4.55 -25.00 -13.90
C GLY A 175 -4.47 -23.71 -13.08
N TYR A 176 -3.80 -22.70 -13.65
CA TYR A 176 -3.49 -21.41 -12.99
C TYR A 176 -4.22 -20.21 -13.61
N GLU A 177 -5.22 -20.41 -14.49
CA GLU A 177 -5.98 -19.32 -15.13
C GLU A 177 -6.55 -18.32 -14.13
N ARG A 178 -7.08 -18.78 -12.98
CA ARG A 178 -7.61 -17.89 -11.93
C ARG A 178 -6.51 -17.09 -11.25
N LEU A 179 -5.33 -17.69 -11.03
CA LEU A 179 -4.19 -16.99 -10.45
C LEU A 179 -3.71 -15.90 -11.41
N LYS A 180 -3.58 -16.22 -12.71
CA LYS A 180 -3.20 -15.26 -13.75
C LYS A 180 -4.14 -14.06 -13.75
N LYS A 181 -5.46 -14.29 -13.77
CA LYS A 181 -6.47 -13.22 -13.69
C LYS A 181 -6.33 -12.39 -12.41
N GLN A 182 -6.08 -13.03 -11.27
CA GLN A 182 -5.90 -12.32 -10.00
C GLN A 182 -4.66 -11.40 -10.05
N LEU A 183 -3.55 -11.87 -10.61
CA LEU A 183 -2.32 -11.09 -10.77
C LEU A 183 -2.51 -9.92 -11.76
N GLU A 184 -3.20 -10.15 -12.87
CA GLU A 184 -3.53 -9.10 -13.84
C GLU A 184 -4.42 -8.02 -13.21
N ASN A 185 -5.38 -8.41 -12.36
CA ASN A 185 -6.21 -7.47 -11.58
C ASN A 185 -5.37 -6.63 -10.59
N GLU A 186 -4.28 -7.18 -10.06
CA GLU A 186 -3.30 -6.48 -9.22
C GLU A 186 -2.25 -5.72 -10.03
N ASN A 187 -2.47 -5.55 -11.35
CA ASN A 187 -1.61 -4.82 -12.26
C ASN A 187 -0.22 -5.43 -12.48
N PHE A 188 -0.11 -6.76 -12.38
CA PHE A 188 1.05 -7.50 -12.86
C PHE A 188 0.88 -7.85 -14.34
N GLN A 189 1.99 -7.82 -15.09
CA GLN A 189 2.05 -8.42 -16.41
C GLN A 189 2.55 -9.85 -16.26
N VAL A 190 1.67 -10.84 -16.45
CA VAL A 190 2.03 -12.25 -16.32
C VAL A 190 2.59 -12.76 -17.65
N LYS A 191 3.80 -13.33 -17.61
CA LYS A 191 4.51 -13.89 -18.77
C LYS A 191 5.06 -15.27 -18.43
N THR A 192 5.46 -16.01 -19.46
CA THR A 192 6.16 -17.29 -19.31
C THR A 192 7.61 -17.18 -19.78
N VAL A 193 8.49 -18.01 -19.25
CA VAL A 193 9.87 -18.16 -19.71
C VAL A 193 10.27 -19.62 -19.71
N VAL A 194 11.03 -20.05 -20.71
CA VAL A 194 11.61 -21.39 -20.79
C VAL A 194 13.12 -21.27 -20.71
N LEU A 195 13.70 -21.54 -19.54
CA LEU A 195 15.13 -21.34 -19.28
C LEU A 195 16.02 -22.26 -20.15
N LEU A 196 15.52 -23.46 -20.49
CA LEU A 196 16.16 -24.37 -21.45
C LEU A 196 16.37 -23.74 -22.83
N GLN A 197 15.48 -22.86 -23.29
CA GLN A 197 15.62 -22.18 -24.59
C GLN A 197 16.61 -21.03 -24.52
N LYS A 198 16.59 -20.30 -23.41
CA LYS A 198 17.47 -19.15 -23.19
C LYS A 198 17.86 -19.12 -21.71
N MET A 199 19.14 -19.41 -21.44
CA MET A 199 19.74 -19.43 -20.10
C MET A 199 19.93 -18.00 -19.53
N GLU A 200 18.86 -17.22 -19.56
CA GLU A 200 18.84 -15.82 -19.15
C GLU A 200 17.43 -15.46 -18.70
N ILE A 201 17.34 -14.85 -17.51
CA ILE A 201 16.09 -14.29 -17.02
C ILE A 201 15.92 -12.89 -17.63
N PRO A 202 14.76 -12.58 -18.26
CA PRO A 202 14.54 -11.29 -18.91
C PRO A 202 14.81 -10.09 -17.99
N PRO A 203 15.41 -8.98 -18.49
CA PRO A 203 15.78 -7.85 -17.65
C PRO A 203 14.58 -7.09 -17.07
N ASP A 204 13.38 -7.24 -17.64
CA ASP A 204 12.14 -6.69 -17.09
C ASP A 204 11.48 -7.58 -16.03
N CYS A 205 12.04 -8.77 -15.74
CA CYS A 205 11.53 -9.72 -14.76
C CYS A 205 11.62 -9.14 -13.34
N SER A 206 10.46 -8.81 -12.77
CA SER A 206 10.33 -8.30 -11.41
C SER A 206 10.19 -9.44 -10.38
N LEU A 207 9.66 -10.59 -10.81
CA LEU A 207 9.54 -11.81 -10.01
C LEU A 207 9.57 -13.02 -10.95
N LEU A 208 10.39 -14.01 -10.62
CA LEU A 208 10.42 -15.32 -11.25
C LEU A 208 9.70 -16.35 -10.38
N VAL A 209 8.79 -17.12 -10.96
CA VAL A 209 7.98 -18.13 -10.26
C VAL A 209 8.22 -19.51 -10.86
N VAL A 210 8.61 -20.48 -10.03
CA VAL A 210 8.66 -21.90 -10.39
C VAL A 210 7.48 -22.58 -9.70
N ALA A 211 6.52 -23.06 -10.49
CA ALA A 211 5.21 -23.49 -10.02
C ALA A 211 4.97 -24.98 -10.25
N GLY A 212 5.39 -25.82 -9.31
CA GLY A 212 5.11 -27.26 -9.32
C GLY A 212 5.86 -28.04 -10.40
N PRO A 213 7.21 -27.95 -10.48
CA PRO A 213 7.97 -28.71 -11.46
C PRO A 213 7.79 -30.21 -11.23
N ARG A 214 7.63 -30.96 -12.32
CA ARG A 214 7.47 -32.43 -12.32
C ARG A 214 8.76 -33.17 -12.66
N GLN A 215 9.79 -32.43 -13.06
CA GLN A 215 11.13 -32.91 -13.36
C GLN A 215 12.15 -31.93 -12.77
N ASP A 216 13.31 -32.44 -12.37
CA ASP A 216 14.38 -31.57 -11.90
C ASP A 216 14.95 -30.72 -13.04
N TYR A 217 15.42 -29.54 -12.68
CA TYR A 217 16.02 -28.59 -13.60
C TYR A 217 17.48 -28.95 -13.84
N LEU A 218 18.04 -28.51 -14.96
CA LEU A 218 19.49 -28.63 -15.18
C LEU A 218 20.26 -27.74 -14.20
N ALA A 219 21.46 -28.18 -13.82
CA ALA A 219 22.33 -27.42 -12.92
C ALA A 219 22.62 -26.00 -13.44
N GLN A 220 22.72 -25.79 -14.76
CA GLN A 220 22.92 -24.46 -15.33
C GLN A 220 21.69 -23.53 -15.17
N GLU A 221 20.47 -24.09 -15.20
CA GLU A 221 19.24 -23.32 -15.01
C GLU A 221 19.12 -22.86 -13.56
N VAL A 222 19.36 -23.76 -12.62
CA VAL A 222 19.35 -23.45 -11.19
C VAL A 222 20.44 -22.44 -10.83
N ASP A 223 21.62 -22.53 -11.45
CA ASP A 223 22.68 -21.51 -11.30
C ASP A 223 22.27 -20.14 -11.89
N THR A 224 21.49 -20.12 -12.98
CA THR A 224 20.93 -18.88 -13.53
C THR A 224 19.96 -18.22 -12.56
N ILE A 225 19.07 -19.01 -11.94
CA ILE A 225 18.12 -18.55 -10.91
C ILE A 225 18.89 -18.04 -9.68
N ARG A 226 19.90 -18.78 -9.23
CA ARG A 226 20.80 -18.39 -8.13
C ARG A 226 21.44 -17.03 -8.37
N LYS A 227 22.07 -16.84 -9.54
CA LYS A 227 22.71 -15.58 -9.93
C LYS A 227 21.72 -14.43 -10.00
N TYR A 228 20.51 -14.67 -10.49
CA TYR A 228 19.46 -13.66 -10.51
C TYR A 228 19.05 -13.24 -9.09
N ALA A 229 18.78 -14.19 -8.19
CA ALA A 229 18.44 -13.90 -6.80
C ALA A 229 19.56 -13.12 -6.09
N SER A 230 20.83 -13.57 -6.20
CA SER A 230 21.96 -12.89 -5.58
C SER A 230 22.23 -11.47 -6.12
N LYS A 231 21.72 -11.12 -7.31
CA LYS A 231 21.80 -9.77 -7.89
C LYS A 231 20.60 -8.88 -7.54
N GLY A 232 19.82 -9.25 -6.52
CA GLY A 232 18.62 -8.51 -6.12
C GLY A 232 17.32 -9.00 -6.77
N GLY A 233 17.38 -10.10 -7.52
CA GLY A 233 16.19 -10.74 -8.08
C GLY A 233 15.21 -11.23 -7.00
N ARG A 234 13.97 -11.49 -7.42
CA ARG A 234 12.90 -11.99 -6.57
C ARG A 234 12.44 -13.32 -7.11
N VAL A 235 12.41 -14.35 -6.27
CA VAL A 235 12.07 -15.71 -6.71
C VAL A 235 11.03 -16.34 -5.80
N MET A 236 10.12 -17.11 -6.39
CA MET A 236 9.15 -17.90 -5.67
C MET A 236 9.23 -19.35 -6.15
N PHE A 237 9.38 -20.28 -5.22
CA PHE A 237 9.39 -21.71 -5.48
C PHE A 237 8.15 -22.34 -4.85
N MET A 238 7.39 -23.10 -5.64
CA MET A 238 6.29 -23.94 -5.16
C MET A 238 6.62 -25.39 -5.53
N LEU A 239 7.01 -26.20 -4.54
CA LEU A 239 7.61 -27.51 -4.74
C LEU A 239 6.70 -28.61 -4.20
N ASP A 240 6.07 -29.40 -5.07
CA ASP A 240 5.13 -30.47 -4.67
C ASP A 240 5.85 -31.70 -4.13
N PRO A 241 5.37 -32.40 -3.08
CA PRO A 241 5.98 -33.62 -2.57
C PRO A 241 6.04 -34.76 -3.59
N ALA A 242 6.84 -35.79 -3.29
CA ALA A 242 7.12 -36.94 -4.17
C ALA A 242 7.83 -36.56 -5.48
N MET A 243 8.58 -35.46 -5.49
CA MET A 243 9.42 -35.02 -6.62
C MET A 243 10.85 -34.84 -6.14
N GLU A 244 11.78 -35.61 -6.69
CA GLU A 244 13.21 -35.45 -6.41
C GLU A 244 13.78 -34.29 -7.22
N LEU A 245 14.28 -33.26 -6.52
CA LEU A 245 14.77 -32.02 -7.11
C LEU A 245 16.18 -31.68 -6.60
N PRO A 246 17.18 -32.58 -6.78
CA PRO A 246 18.49 -32.45 -6.14
C PRO A 246 19.23 -31.15 -6.47
N ASN A 247 18.96 -30.52 -7.62
CA ASN A 247 19.54 -29.20 -7.92
C ASN A 247 18.88 -28.07 -7.11
N PHE A 248 17.56 -28.11 -6.90
CA PHE A 248 16.89 -27.19 -5.97
C PHE A 248 17.29 -27.45 -4.52
N ASP A 249 17.47 -28.71 -4.11
CA ASP A 249 17.94 -29.06 -2.76
C ASP A 249 19.28 -28.39 -2.46
N LYS A 250 20.22 -28.42 -3.42
CA LYS A 250 21.52 -27.73 -3.31
C LYS A 250 21.35 -26.21 -3.26
N LEU A 251 20.46 -25.63 -4.07
CA LEU A 251 20.19 -24.19 -4.06
C LEU A 251 19.64 -23.73 -2.71
N LEU A 252 18.61 -24.41 -2.20
CA LEU A 252 18.00 -24.09 -0.92
C LEU A 252 18.97 -24.31 0.23
N ALA A 253 19.79 -25.37 0.17
CA ALA A 253 20.81 -25.63 1.17
C ALA A 253 21.81 -24.46 1.24
N ASP A 254 22.22 -23.87 0.10
CA ASP A 254 23.05 -22.66 0.07
C ASP A 254 22.37 -21.47 0.73
N TRP A 255 21.03 -21.42 0.73
CA TRP A 255 20.21 -20.42 1.43
C TRP A 255 19.78 -20.86 2.84
N ASN A 256 20.50 -21.81 3.43
CA ASN A 256 20.27 -22.32 4.78
C ASN A 256 18.89 -22.97 4.99
N VAL A 257 18.28 -23.45 3.91
CA VAL A 257 16.99 -24.15 3.91
C VAL A 257 17.22 -25.59 3.45
N SER A 258 16.76 -26.56 4.24
CA SER A 258 16.74 -27.96 3.85
C SER A 258 15.32 -28.35 3.41
N ASP A 259 15.21 -28.86 2.19
CA ASP A 259 14.00 -29.51 1.69
C ASP A 259 13.95 -30.95 2.20
N GLN A 260 12.84 -31.33 2.86
CA GLN A 260 12.66 -32.68 3.40
C GLN A 260 12.06 -33.66 2.38
N ASN A 261 11.46 -33.17 1.29
CA ASN A 261 10.71 -33.95 0.29
C ASN A 261 9.79 -35.03 0.91
N ASP A 262 9.15 -34.68 2.01
CA ASP A 262 8.19 -35.50 2.73
C ASP A 262 6.75 -35.19 2.28
N LEU A 263 5.80 -36.05 2.65
CA LEU A 263 4.38 -35.68 2.63
C LEU A 263 3.93 -35.31 4.03
N VAL A 264 3.54 -34.06 4.22
CA VAL A 264 2.99 -33.58 5.49
C VAL A 264 1.57 -34.10 5.66
N ILE A 265 1.34 -34.73 6.80
CA ILE A 265 0.05 -35.21 7.29
C ILE A 265 -0.29 -34.49 8.58
N ASP A 266 -1.49 -33.88 8.61
CA ASP A 266 -2.02 -33.23 9.80
C ASP A 266 -3.29 -33.95 10.28
N VAL A 267 -3.17 -34.63 11.42
CA VAL A 267 -4.26 -35.39 12.04
C VAL A 267 -4.99 -34.58 13.11
N ASN A 268 -4.83 -33.26 13.14
CA ASN A 268 -5.52 -32.40 14.09
C ASN A 268 -7.05 -32.57 13.97
N PRO A 269 -7.75 -33.00 15.03
CA PRO A 269 -9.20 -33.21 15.01
C PRO A 269 -9.99 -31.96 14.63
N VAL A 270 -9.50 -30.77 14.97
CA VAL A 270 -10.17 -29.49 14.65
C VAL A 270 -10.19 -29.26 13.14
N ALA A 271 -9.10 -29.55 12.43
CA ALA A 271 -9.02 -29.40 10.98
C ALA A 271 -10.00 -30.36 10.28
N GLN A 272 -10.09 -31.61 10.76
CA GLN A 272 -10.99 -32.62 10.21
C GLN A 272 -12.48 -32.26 10.38
N ILE A 273 -12.85 -31.55 11.45
CA ILE A 273 -14.21 -31.03 11.64
C ILE A 273 -14.61 -30.07 10.51
N PHE A 274 -13.65 -29.33 9.93
CA PHE A 274 -13.89 -28.46 8.77
C PHE A 274 -13.84 -29.20 7.42
N GLY A 275 -13.82 -30.54 7.43
CA GLY A 275 -13.86 -31.36 6.22
C GLY A 275 -12.52 -31.43 5.47
N THR A 276 -11.41 -31.04 6.09
CA THR A 276 -10.08 -31.22 5.49
C THR A 276 -9.65 -32.67 5.58
N ARG A 277 -8.90 -33.13 4.59
CA ARG A 277 -8.25 -34.44 4.64
C ARG A 277 -6.90 -34.32 5.34
N PRO A 278 -6.37 -35.39 5.95
CA PRO A 278 -5.07 -35.34 6.64
C PRO A 278 -3.91 -34.88 5.74
N GLU A 279 -3.98 -35.13 4.43
CA GLU A 279 -2.98 -34.69 3.44
C GLU A 279 -3.14 -33.21 3.03
N MET A 280 -4.09 -32.49 3.65
CA MET A 280 -4.35 -31.08 3.43
C MET A 280 -4.31 -30.31 4.75
N PRO A 281 -3.11 -30.12 5.35
CA PRO A 281 -2.94 -29.36 6.58
C PRO A 281 -3.64 -27.99 6.55
N LEU A 282 -4.37 -27.69 7.63
CA LEU A 282 -4.99 -26.40 7.87
C LEU A 282 -4.07 -25.58 8.79
N ILE A 283 -3.42 -24.58 8.23
CA ILE A 283 -2.47 -23.72 8.94
C ILE A 283 -3.22 -22.58 9.62
N ILE A 284 -2.99 -22.46 10.92
CA ILE A 284 -3.47 -21.38 11.78
C ILE A 284 -2.34 -20.74 12.61
N LYS A 285 -1.12 -21.28 12.50
CA LYS A 285 0.07 -20.77 13.17
C LYS A 285 0.98 -20.12 12.14
N TYR A 286 1.18 -18.82 12.30
CA TYR A 286 1.93 -17.99 11.37
C TYR A 286 3.16 -17.37 12.04
N GLY A 287 4.20 -17.15 11.24
CA GLY A 287 5.39 -16.41 11.65
C GLY A 287 5.15 -14.90 11.80
N THR A 288 6.24 -14.14 11.89
CA THR A 288 6.22 -12.68 12.11
C THR A 288 6.30 -11.84 10.84
N SER A 289 6.53 -12.47 9.69
CA SER A 289 6.70 -11.80 8.41
C SER A 289 5.48 -10.94 8.01
N PRO A 290 5.67 -9.78 7.38
CA PRO A 290 4.57 -8.97 6.82
C PRO A 290 3.66 -9.75 5.85
N ILE A 291 4.16 -10.83 5.25
CA ILE A 291 3.38 -11.72 4.38
C ILE A 291 2.18 -12.33 5.13
N VAL A 292 2.39 -12.75 6.39
CA VAL A 292 1.44 -13.56 7.15
C VAL A 292 0.79 -12.82 8.32
N GLN A 293 1.29 -11.63 8.70
CA GLN A 293 0.66 -10.79 9.74
C GLN A 293 -0.84 -10.53 9.51
N PRO A 294 -1.32 -10.24 8.28
CA PRO A 294 -2.75 -10.05 8.02
C PRO A 294 -3.58 -11.33 8.18
N LEU A 295 -2.94 -12.51 8.17
CA LEU A 295 -3.59 -13.82 8.21
C LEU A 295 -3.78 -14.35 9.63
N ALA A 296 -3.43 -13.60 10.68
CA ALA A 296 -3.53 -14.05 12.07
C ALA A 296 -4.92 -14.58 12.51
N ARG A 297 -5.98 -14.30 11.74
CA ARG A 297 -7.35 -14.79 11.98
C ARG A 297 -7.96 -15.55 10.78
N VAL A 298 -7.16 -15.85 9.77
CA VAL A 298 -7.60 -16.50 8.53
C VAL A 298 -6.78 -17.77 8.37
N ALA A 299 -7.41 -18.93 8.38
CA ALA A 299 -6.71 -20.19 8.14
C ALA A 299 -6.29 -20.29 6.67
N THR A 300 -5.21 -21.03 6.40
CA THR A 300 -4.73 -21.36 5.04
C THR A 300 -4.68 -22.88 4.88
N LEU A 301 -4.99 -23.38 3.69
CA LEU A 301 -5.06 -24.81 3.39
C LEU A 301 -3.92 -25.20 2.46
N PHE A 302 -3.09 -26.15 2.87
CA PHE A 302 -1.90 -26.60 2.13
C PHE A 302 -2.09 -28.02 1.59
N PRO A 303 -2.76 -28.21 0.44
CA PRO A 303 -2.98 -29.54 -0.12
C PRO A 303 -1.69 -30.17 -0.63
N LEU A 304 -1.44 -31.43 -0.26
CA LEU A 304 -0.28 -32.21 -0.69
C LEU A 304 1.01 -31.41 -0.57
N THR A 305 1.40 -31.05 0.66
CA THR A 305 2.58 -30.22 0.91
C THR A 305 3.76 -31.03 1.43
N ARG A 306 4.98 -30.63 1.06
CA ARG A 306 6.23 -30.98 1.74
C ARG A 306 6.59 -29.95 2.82
N SER A 307 7.57 -30.26 3.64
CA SER A 307 8.10 -29.40 4.69
C SER A 307 9.56 -29.01 4.46
N PHE A 308 9.96 -27.95 5.16
CA PHE A 308 11.31 -27.40 5.15
C PHE A 308 11.83 -27.22 6.57
N SER A 309 13.15 -27.21 6.70
CA SER A 309 13.82 -26.78 7.93
C SER A 309 14.89 -25.73 7.64
N ILE A 310 15.16 -24.89 8.63
CA ILE A 310 16.22 -23.87 8.55
C ILE A 310 17.44 -24.41 9.32
N GLY A 311 18.62 -24.32 8.71
CA GLY A 311 19.87 -24.75 9.34
C GLY A 311 20.18 -23.94 10.60
N LYS A 312 20.74 -24.60 11.62
CA LYS A 312 21.04 -23.98 12.92
C LYS A 312 22.16 -22.93 12.83
N ASP A 313 23.10 -23.16 11.92
CA ASP A 313 24.23 -22.27 11.72
C ASP A 313 23.83 -21.11 10.79
N SER A 314 24.12 -19.88 11.22
CA SER A 314 23.87 -18.72 10.38
C SER A 314 24.84 -18.70 9.20
N LYS A 315 24.31 -18.49 7.99
CA LYS A 315 25.12 -18.29 6.78
C LYS A 315 25.27 -16.80 6.48
N PRO A 316 26.49 -16.29 6.24
CA PRO A 316 26.69 -14.88 5.92
C PRO A 316 25.87 -14.44 4.70
N GLY A 317 25.13 -13.34 4.85
CA GLY A 317 24.37 -12.74 3.76
C GLY A 317 23.07 -13.47 3.40
N VAL A 318 22.65 -14.45 4.20
CA VAL A 318 21.41 -15.20 4.02
C VAL A 318 20.55 -15.07 5.28
N PHE A 319 19.26 -14.80 5.09
CA PHE A 319 18.27 -14.83 6.15
C PHE A 319 17.09 -15.69 5.68
N ALA A 320 16.55 -16.52 6.58
CA ALA A 320 15.34 -17.29 6.33
C ALA A 320 14.49 -17.32 7.61
N GLU A 321 13.18 -17.23 7.45
CA GLU A 321 12.20 -17.35 8.53
C GLU A 321 11.01 -18.21 8.07
N SER A 322 10.36 -18.87 9.04
CA SER A 322 9.14 -19.63 8.78
C SER A 322 7.92 -18.73 8.66
N LEU A 323 7.10 -18.99 7.65
CA LEU A 323 5.84 -18.27 7.41
C LEU A 323 4.64 -19.04 7.98
N CYS A 324 4.61 -20.34 7.75
CA CYS A 324 3.46 -21.21 7.99
C CYS A 324 3.93 -22.50 8.67
N GLU A 325 3.40 -22.76 9.87
CA GLU A 325 3.72 -23.95 10.65
C GLU A 325 2.47 -24.81 10.86
N THR A 326 2.63 -26.12 10.70
CA THR A 326 1.58 -27.12 10.94
C THR A 326 1.31 -27.33 12.43
N SER A 327 0.31 -28.15 12.75
CA SER A 327 0.02 -28.52 14.14
C SER A 327 1.16 -29.32 14.79
N ALA A 328 1.19 -29.40 16.12
CA ALA A 328 2.16 -30.22 16.85
C ALA A 328 1.92 -31.74 16.65
N GLU A 329 0.69 -32.10 16.26
CA GLU A 329 0.22 -33.44 15.98
C GLU A 329 0.53 -33.89 14.54
N SER A 330 0.98 -32.96 13.70
CA SER A 330 1.38 -33.28 12.33
C SER A 330 2.69 -34.08 12.28
N TYR A 331 2.90 -34.75 11.16
CA TYR A 331 4.14 -35.43 10.85
C TYR A 331 4.39 -35.46 9.33
N GLY A 332 5.64 -35.62 8.96
CA GLY A 332 6.12 -35.63 7.59
C GLY A 332 6.58 -37.02 7.20
N VAL A 333 5.90 -37.65 6.25
CA VAL A 333 6.24 -39.00 5.78
C VAL A 333 7.35 -38.91 4.74
N ALA A 334 8.56 -39.32 5.14
CA ALA A 334 9.73 -39.32 4.27
C ALA A 334 9.59 -40.32 3.10
N ASP A 335 10.35 -40.11 2.03
CA ASP A 335 10.38 -40.99 0.85
C ASP A 335 8.99 -41.22 0.21
N PHE A 336 8.04 -40.30 0.44
CA PHE A 336 6.67 -40.45 -0.02
C PHE A 336 6.63 -40.61 -1.54
N ASN A 337 5.81 -41.55 -2.01
CA ASN A 337 5.51 -41.69 -3.42
C ASN A 337 4.02 -41.95 -3.63
N ARG A 338 3.49 -41.54 -4.79
CA ARG A 338 2.06 -41.63 -5.11
C ARG A 338 1.51 -43.06 -5.19
N LYS A 339 2.36 -44.09 -5.13
CA LYS A 339 1.95 -45.51 -5.14
C LYS A 339 1.83 -46.09 -3.71
N MET A 340 2.19 -45.34 -2.68
CA MET A 340 2.00 -45.77 -1.29
C MET A 340 0.52 -45.93 -0.97
N LYS A 341 0.18 -47.07 -0.34
CA LYS A 341 -1.20 -47.40 0.06
C LYS A 341 -1.55 -46.91 1.45
N GLU A 342 -0.55 -46.77 2.32
CA GLU A 342 -0.71 -46.33 3.71
C GLU A 342 0.31 -45.24 4.02
N VAL A 343 -0.17 -44.19 4.69
CA VAL A 343 0.61 -43.01 5.06
C VAL A 343 0.50 -42.84 6.57
N ASN A 344 1.23 -43.70 7.30
CA ASN A 344 1.28 -43.72 8.76
C ASN A 344 2.65 -43.26 9.25
N PHE A 345 2.71 -42.66 10.45
CA PHE A 345 3.96 -42.21 11.06
C PHE A 345 4.91 -43.38 11.38
N ARG A 346 6.17 -43.26 10.94
CA ARG A 346 7.24 -44.24 11.16
C ARG A 346 8.34 -43.64 12.05
N PRO A 347 8.43 -44.05 13.33
CA PRO A 347 9.44 -43.55 14.26
C PRO A 347 10.87 -43.73 13.73
N GLY A 348 11.70 -42.69 13.87
CA GLY A 348 13.11 -42.70 13.45
C GLY A 348 13.34 -42.50 11.95
N ARG A 349 12.29 -42.47 11.13
CA ARG A 349 12.36 -42.20 9.68
C ARG A 349 11.60 -40.92 9.30
N ASP A 350 10.43 -40.72 9.89
CA ASP A 350 9.55 -39.60 9.58
C ASP A 350 9.80 -38.38 10.47
N PHE A 351 9.41 -37.21 9.98
CA PHE A 351 9.59 -35.94 10.68
C PHE A 351 8.41 -35.68 11.61
N LYS A 352 8.68 -35.26 12.85
CA LYS A 352 7.62 -34.91 13.81
C LYS A 352 7.36 -33.40 13.76
N GLY A 353 6.08 -33.02 13.78
CA GLY A 353 5.66 -31.63 13.81
C GLY A 353 6.00 -30.89 15.10
N PRO A 354 5.82 -29.55 15.10
CA PRO A 354 5.34 -28.74 13.99
C PRO A 354 6.36 -28.63 12.85
N LEU A 355 5.87 -28.65 11.61
CA LEU A 355 6.67 -28.59 10.38
C LEU A 355 6.42 -27.27 9.67
N SER A 356 7.47 -26.68 9.10
CA SER A 356 7.34 -25.46 8.30
C SER A 356 7.01 -25.79 6.86
N VAL A 357 5.89 -25.31 6.34
CA VAL A 357 5.40 -25.61 4.97
C VAL A 357 5.56 -24.44 4.00
N ALA A 358 5.93 -23.27 4.52
CA ALA A 358 6.35 -22.12 3.73
C ALA A 358 7.40 -21.31 4.49
N LEU A 359 8.40 -20.82 3.77
CA LEU A 359 9.46 -19.96 4.31
C LEU A 359 9.63 -18.72 3.42
N SER A 360 10.11 -17.63 4.00
CA SER A 360 10.64 -16.47 3.26
C SER A 360 12.07 -16.19 3.66
N GLY A 361 12.82 -15.54 2.79
CA GLY A 361 14.17 -15.16 3.11
C GLY A 361 14.76 -14.10 2.20
N THR A 362 15.96 -13.66 2.57
CA THR A 362 16.78 -12.74 1.80
C THR A 362 18.15 -13.33 1.53
N VAL A 363 18.72 -12.96 0.39
CA VAL A 363 20.04 -13.41 -0.07
C VAL A 363 20.79 -12.22 -0.63
N THR A 364 21.98 -11.95 -0.11
CA THR A 364 22.85 -10.87 -0.58
C THR A 364 24.04 -11.45 -1.35
N GLY A 365 24.26 -10.96 -2.57
CA GLY A 365 25.43 -11.35 -3.36
C GLY A 365 26.74 -10.76 -2.82
N GLY A 366 27.85 -11.48 -2.97
CA GLY A 366 29.21 -11.06 -2.58
C GLY A 366 29.89 -10.09 -3.54
N GLY A 367 29.23 -9.00 -3.96
CA GLY A 367 29.77 -7.98 -4.87
C GLY A 367 29.90 -6.58 -4.25
N GLU A 368 30.55 -5.64 -4.95
CA GLU A 368 30.80 -4.25 -4.49
C GLU A 368 29.51 -3.46 -4.13
N LYS A 369 28.39 -3.76 -4.80
CA LYS A 369 27.05 -3.34 -4.37
C LYS A 369 26.30 -4.53 -3.78
N LYS A 370 26.07 -4.51 -2.47
CA LYS A 370 25.22 -5.48 -1.77
C LYS A 370 23.76 -5.24 -2.13
N THR A 371 23.30 -5.77 -3.25
CA THR A 371 21.88 -5.82 -3.61
C THR A 371 21.24 -7.01 -2.89
N GLU A 372 20.19 -6.76 -2.13
CA GLU A 372 19.43 -7.80 -1.44
C GLU A 372 18.40 -8.42 -2.40
N GLY A 373 18.52 -9.73 -2.62
CA GLY A 373 17.52 -10.59 -3.25
C GLY A 373 16.54 -11.12 -2.21
N ARG A 374 15.33 -11.49 -2.65
CA ARG A 374 14.32 -12.12 -1.78
C ARG A 374 13.81 -13.40 -2.40
N PHE A 375 13.47 -14.36 -1.55
CA PHE A 375 12.84 -15.60 -1.97
C PHE A 375 11.69 -15.99 -1.05
N VAL A 376 10.74 -16.71 -1.63
CA VAL A 376 9.72 -17.46 -0.89
C VAL A 376 9.75 -18.89 -1.42
N VAL A 377 9.63 -19.87 -0.52
CA VAL A 377 9.47 -21.28 -0.86
C VAL A 377 8.23 -21.83 -0.18
N LEU A 378 7.39 -22.53 -0.94
CA LEU A 378 6.19 -23.23 -0.48
C LEU A 378 6.31 -24.71 -0.82
N GLY A 379 5.78 -25.54 0.07
CA GLY A 379 5.83 -27.00 -0.07
C GLY A 379 4.76 -27.57 -0.98
N THR A 380 3.96 -26.73 -1.64
CA THR A 380 2.96 -27.16 -2.60
C THR A 380 2.69 -26.06 -3.61
N SER A 381 2.49 -26.44 -4.85
CA SER A 381 1.96 -25.60 -5.92
C SER A 381 0.43 -25.65 -6.00
N GLU A 382 -0.18 -26.73 -5.52
CA GLU A 382 -1.64 -26.92 -5.53
C GLU A 382 -2.37 -25.81 -4.75
N ILE A 383 -1.74 -25.19 -3.75
CA ILE A 383 -2.32 -24.04 -3.01
C ILE A 383 -2.79 -22.89 -3.91
N ALA A 384 -2.13 -22.69 -5.06
CA ALA A 384 -2.44 -21.64 -6.02
C ALA A 384 -3.25 -22.13 -7.23
N ALA A 385 -3.51 -23.43 -7.33
CA ALA A 385 -4.30 -24.03 -8.40
C ALA A 385 -5.77 -23.61 -8.34
N ASN A 386 -6.47 -23.62 -9.48
CA ASN A 386 -7.84 -23.15 -9.63
C ASN A 386 -8.83 -23.71 -8.59
N VAL A 387 -8.65 -24.98 -8.20
CA VAL A 387 -9.52 -25.68 -7.24
C VAL A 387 -9.32 -25.19 -5.80
N TYR A 388 -8.13 -24.72 -5.42
CA TYR A 388 -7.80 -24.30 -4.06
C TYR A 388 -7.67 -22.78 -3.89
N LEU A 389 -7.40 -22.03 -4.96
CA LEU A 389 -7.31 -20.57 -4.92
C LEU A 389 -8.64 -19.90 -4.51
N GLY A 390 -9.77 -20.60 -4.62
CA GLY A 390 -11.06 -20.13 -4.11
C GLY A 390 -11.13 -20.03 -2.59
N PHE A 391 -10.25 -20.73 -1.86
CA PHE A 391 -10.16 -20.60 -0.42
C PHE A 391 -9.52 -19.26 -0.06
N GLN A 392 -10.25 -18.41 0.66
CA GLN A 392 -9.87 -17.02 0.89
C GLN A 392 -8.44 -16.89 1.45
N GLY A 393 -8.10 -17.70 2.47
CA GLY A 393 -6.76 -17.65 3.06
C GLY A 393 -5.66 -17.96 2.05
N ASN A 394 -5.87 -18.91 1.14
CA ASN A 394 -4.88 -19.27 0.12
C ASN A 394 -4.66 -18.12 -0.86
N ARG A 395 -5.76 -17.52 -1.35
CA ARG A 395 -5.67 -16.34 -2.22
C ARG A 395 -4.93 -15.19 -1.53
N ASP A 396 -5.30 -14.89 -0.28
CA ASP A 396 -4.72 -13.78 0.47
C ASP A 396 -3.22 -14.03 0.75
N LEU A 397 -2.84 -15.26 1.13
CA LEU A 397 -1.44 -15.65 1.33
C LEU A 397 -0.61 -15.50 0.05
N ILE A 398 -1.08 -16.06 -1.06
CA ILE A 398 -0.35 -15.99 -2.33
C ILE A 398 -0.23 -14.54 -2.79
N MET A 399 -1.30 -13.73 -2.72
CA MET A 399 -1.21 -12.33 -3.08
C MET A 399 -0.25 -11.54 -2.18
N ASN A 400 -0.24 -11.81 -0.88
CA ASN A 400 0.71 -11.19 0.04
C ASN A 400 2.17 -11.56 -0.29
N MET A 401 2.43 -12.81 -0.69
CA MET A 401 3.77 -13.24 -1.12
C MET A 401 4.23 -12.50 -2.37
N PHE A 402 3.39 -12.43 -3.41
CA PHE A 402 3.70 -11.70 -4.65
C PHE A 402 3.95 -10.22 -4.36
N ASN A 403 3.08 -9.60 -3.56
CA ASN A 403 3.21 -8.21 -3.16
C ASN A 403 4.49 -7.96 -2.36
N TRP A 404 4.86 -8.82 -1.41
CA TRP A 404 6.08 -8.66 -0.61
C TRP A 404 7.36 -8.88 -1.43
N LEU A 405 7.33 -9.83 -2.36
CA LEU A 405 8.46 -10.10 -3.26
C LEU A 405 8.68 -8.92 -4.20
N VAL A 406 7.62 -8.40 -4.82
CA VAL A 406 7.72 -7.27 -5.77
C VAL A 406 7.74 -5.91 -5.06
N ALA A 407 7.45 -5.85 -3.76
CA ALA A 407 7.52 -4.62 -2.99
C ALA A 407 8.95 -4.06 -3.00
N GLU A 408 9.08 -2.89 -3.63
CA GLU A 408 10.22 -2.02 -3.43
C GLU A 408 10.13 -1.44 -2.01
N GLU A 409 11.20 -1.52 -1.22
CA GLU A 409 11.28 -0.94 0.13
C GLU A 409 10.99 0.57 0.15
N ASP A 410 11.09 1.22 -1.01
CA ASP A 410 10.78 2.64 -1.22
C ASP A 410 9.28 2.96 -1.32
N MET A 411 8.38 1.97 -1.18
CA MET A 411 6.94 2.25 -1.09
C MET A 411 6.57 2.75 0.30
N ILE A 412 6.69 4.06 0.44
CA ILE A 412 6.05 4.81 1.51
C ILE A 412 4.53 4.67 1.32
N SER A 413 3.92 3.69 2.02
CA SER A 413 2.47 3.66 2.16
C SER A 413 2.06 4.96 2.86
N ILE A 414 1.28 5.78 2.16
CA ILE A 414 0.78 7.02 2.75
C ILE A 414 -0.31 6.61 3.72
N ARG A 415 0.06 6.49 4.99
CA ARG A 415 -0.91 6.19 6.04
C ARG A 415 -1.86 7.37 6.21
N PRO A 416 -3.17 7.11 6.42
CA PRO A 416 -4.12 8.18 6.71
C PRO A 416 -3.61 8.96 7.93
N ARG A 417 -3.49 10.29 7.78
CA ARG A 417 -3.35 11.13 8.97
C ARG A 417 -4.63 10.97 9.77
N PRO A 418 -4.57 10.46 11.02
CA PRO A 418 -5.77 10.37 11.82
C PRO A 418 -6.37 11.77 11.94
N PRO A 419 -7.69 11.95 11.74
CA PRO A 419 -8.33 13.20 12.05
C PRO A 419 -8.13 13.44 13.55
N GLU A 420 -7.19 14.30 13.89
CA GLU A 420 -6.97 14.70 15.27
C GLU A 420 -8.22 15.49 15.67
N SER A 421 -9.12 14.86 16.43
CA SER A 421 -10.27 15.56 16.97
C SER A 421 -9.71 16.53 18.02
N GLN A 422 -9.52 17.78 17.63
CA GLN A 422 -9.24 18.85 18.58
C GLN A 422 -10.50 19.08 19.41
N ARG A 423 -10.66 18.26 20.44
CA ARG A 423 -11.64 18.52 21.49
C ARG A 423 -11.04 19.65 22.32
N LEU A 424 -11.66 20.82 22.25
CA LEU A 424 -11.37 21.90 23.19
C LEU A 424 -11.81 21.43 24.59
N ASN A 425 -10.88 20.80 25.32
CA ASN A 425 -11.06 20.48 26.73
C ASN A 425 -10.85 21.75 27.56
N ILE A 426 -11.79 22.68 27.45
CA ILE A 426 -11.82 23.88 28.29
C ILE A 426 -12.38 23.47 29.66
N ASN A 427 -11.59 23.61 30.72
CA ASN A 427 -12.11 23.43 32.08
C ASN A 427 -13.00 24.63 32.48
N ALA A 428 -13.96 24.44 33.38
CA ALA A 428 -14.89 25.48 33.84
C ALA A 428 -14.21 26.78 34.31
N ARG A 429 -12.96 26.72 34.77
CA ARG A 429 -12.14 27.89 35.11
C ARG A 429 -11.70 28.68 33.88
N GLN A 430 -11.21 28.00 32.84
CA GLN A 430 -10.81 28.63 31.57
C GLN A 430 -12.02 29.23 30.86
N MET A 431 -13.17 28.55 30.87
CA MET A 431 -14.42 29.08 30.31
C MET A 431 -14.84 30.38 31.00
N ARG A 432 -14.73 30.44 32.34
CA ARG A 432 -14.99 31.67 33.10
C ARG A 432 -14.01 32.79 32.75
N GLN A 433 -12.72 32.48 32.59
CA GLN A 433 -11.72 33.48 32.20
C GLN A 433 -12.02 34.06 30.81
N VAL A 434 -12.37 33.22 29.83
CA VAL A 434 -12.79 33.67 28.50
C VAL A 434 -14.02 34.58 28.59
N PHE A 435 -15.01 34.20 29.41
CA PHE A 435 -16.19 35.04 29.65
C PHE A 435 -15.81 36.40 30.26
N TYR A 436 -15.03 36.42 31.34
CA TYR A 436 -14.64 37.68 31.99
C TYR A 436 -13.78 38.55 31.09
N LEU A 437 -12.84 37.99 30.32
CA LEU A 437 -11.98 38.78 29.42
C LEU A 437 -12.75 39.30 28.21
N GLY A 438 -13.56 38.44 27.57
CA GLY A 438 -14.27 38.79 26.33
C GLY A 438 -15.52 39.64 26.55
N VAL A 439 -16.34 39.29 27.55
CA VAL A 439 -17.66 39.91 27.77
C VAL A 439 -17.57 41.10 28.73
N ILE A 440 -16.65 41.08 29.70
CA ILE A 440 -16.55 42.13 30.72
C ILE A 440 -15.32 43.00 30.49
N GLY A 441 -14.15 42.40 30.31
CA GLY A 441 -12.86 43.07 30.19
C GLY A 441 -12.77 43.94 28.94
N LEU A 442 -13.15 43.41 27.78
CA LEU A 442 -13.04 44.12 26.51
C LEU A 442 -13.97 45.35 26.44
N PRO A 443 -15.25 45.27 26.85
CA PRO A 443 -16.10 46.46 26.95
C PRO A 443 -15.61 47.46 28.00
N LEU A 444 -15.14 47.01 29.17
CA LEU A 444 -14.56 47.91 30.17
C LEU A 444 -13.30 48.61 29.67
N LEU A 445 -12.45 47.94 28.91
CA LEU A 445 -11.28 48.55 28.27
C LEU A 445 -11.69 49.64 27.29
N ILE A 446 -12.73 49.40 26.48
CA ILE A 446 -13.28 50.40 25.56
C ILE A 446 -13.85 51.60 26.34
N VAL A 447 -14.60 51.35 27.42
CA VAL A 447 -15.16 52.41 28.28
C VAL A 447 -14.04 53.20 28.97
N ALA A 448 -13.01 52.53 29.50
CA ALA A 448 -11.88 53.18 30.14
C ALA A 448 -11.05 53.99 29.15
N ALA A 449 -10.83 53.48 27.94
CA ALA A 449 -10.18 54.23 26.86
C ALA A 449 -11.02 55.45 26.46
N GLY A 450 -12.34 55.30 26.32
CA GLY A 450 -13.26 56.40 26.04
C GLY A 450 -13.25 57.47 27.14
N ALA A 451 -13.29 57.04 28.41
CA ALA A 451 -13.20 57.93 29.57
C ALA A 451 -11.84 58.63 29.65
N GLY A 452 -10.74 57.93 29.37
CA GLY A 452 -9.40 58.50 29.33
C GLY A 452 -9.23 59.55 28.21
N VAL A 453 -9.79 59.29 27.04
CA VAL A 453 -9.83 60.28 25.94
C VAL A 453 -10.69 61.48 26.33
N TRP A 454 -11.85 61.26 26.96
CA TRP A 454 -12.71 62.34 27.46
C TRP A 454 -12.01 63.21 28.51
N TRP A 455 -11.31 62.60 29.46
CA TRP A 455 -10.56 63.31 30.50
C TRP A 455 -9.42 64.13 29.91
N ARG A 456 -8.71 63.59 28.92
CA ARG A 456 -7.59 64.29 28.26
C ARG A 456 -8.03 65.41 27.31
N ARG A 457 -9.31 65.41 26.91
CA ARG A 457 -9.93 66.44 26.05
C ARG A 457 -10.62 67.56 26.85
N ARG A 458 -10.81 67.36 28.15
CA ARG A 458 -11.30 68.36 29.09
C ARG A 458 -10.12 69.12 29.67
#